data_AF-A0A1Z5HB24-F1
#
_entry.id   AF-A0A1Z5HB24-F1
#
_cell.length_a   1.000
_cell.length_b   1.000
_cell.length_c   1.000
_cell.angle_alpha   90.00
_cell.angle_beta   90.00
_cell.angle_gamma   90.00
#
_symmetry.space_group_name_H-M   'P 1'
#
loop_
_entity.id
_entity.type
_entity.pdbx_description
1 polymer ?
#
loop_
_entity_poly.entity_id
_entity_poly.type
_entity_poly.pdbx_seq_one_letter_code
_entity_poly.pdbx_strand_id
1 'polypeptide(L)'
;MLVQANCELSGQTIQDAGLRHLPGLFLIETVRNGDIIPVVSPQTVIQSGDRLVFAGAVDSVVELRRIRGLAVASDQVFKLEGRTHERRLFEAVISAESPVTGLNIRESRFRHRYSAVILSIARNGQRLTGKIGDIMLQAGDTLLLEAQKGFLFKFRNSRDFLLISRLENSSNVRHNRAPRAIAIMVLMVMLRNKHETTSRY
;
A
#
# COMPACT_ATOMS: atom_id res chain seq x y z
N MET A 1 -3.27 -14.30 8.87
CA MET A 1 -3.90 -15.54 9.37
C MET A 1 -3.23 -16.75 8.73
N LEU A 2 -3.11 -17.86 9.44
CA LEU A 2 -2.59 -19.13 8.94
C LEU A 2 -3.76 -20.11 8.76
N VAL A 3 -3.85 -20.72 7.58
CA VAL A 3 -4.80 -21.78 7.27
C VAL A 3 -4.24 -23.08 7.83
N GLN A 4 -4.81 -23.57 8.94
CA GLN A 4 -4.40 -24.84 9.53
C GLN A 4 -4.90 -26.02 8.69
N ALA A 5 -4.34 -27.21 8.90
CA ALA A 5 -4.74 -28.41 8.16
C ALA A 5 -6.21 -28.79 8.33
N ASN A 6 -6.85 -28.35 9.42
CA ASN A 6 -8.26 -28.54 9.76
C ASN A 6 -9.12 -27.30 9.48
N CYS A 7 -8.63 -26.34 8.68
CA CYS A 7 -9.40 -25.15 8.33
C CYS A 7 -10.55 -25.51 7.38
N GLU A 8 -11.75 -25.05 7.73
CA GLU A 8 -12.97 -25.29 6.93
C GLU A 8 -12.91 -24.61 5.55
N LEU A 9 -12.02 -23.63 5.38
CA LEU A 9 -11.80 -22.92 4.11
C LEU A 9 -10.86 -23.66 3.15
N SER A 10 -10.17 -24.71 3.60
CA SER A 10 -9.25 -25.48 2.75
C SER A 10 -10.01 -26.17 1.61
N GLY A 11 -9.55 -25.98 0.37
CA GLY A 11 -10.20 -26.51 -0.83
C GLY A 11 -11.29 -25.59 -1.41
N GLN A 12 -11.69 -24.53 -0.70
CA GLN A 12 -12.62 -23.53 -1.24
C GLN A 12 -11.87 -22.47 -2.06
N THR A 13 -12.57 -21.82 -2.98
CA THR A 13 -12.02 -20.64 -3.66
C THR A 13 -12.06 -19.43 -2.71
N ILE A 14 -11.20 -18.43 -2.96
CA ILE A 14 -11.20 -17.17 -2.19
C ILE A 14 -12.58 -16.48 -2.24
N GLN A 15 -13.30 -16.63 -3.34
CA GLN A 15 -14.66 -16.10 -3.50
C GLN A 15 -15.67 -16.88 -2.67
N ASP A 16 -15.67 -18.20 -2.74
CA ASP A 16 -16.63 -19.06 -2.02
C ASP A 16 -16.41 -19.01 -0.51
N ALA A 17 -15.15 -18.87 -0.10
CA ALA A 17 -14.77 -18.65 1.30
C ALA A 17 -15.18 -17.27 1.84
N GLY A 18 -15.79 -16.40 1.02
CA GLY A 18 -16.28 -15.08 1.43
C GLY A 18 -15.19 -14.07 1.81
N LEU A 19 -13.91 -14.41 1.64
CA LEU A 19 -12.76 -13.64 2.15
C LEU A 19 -12.56 -12.28 1.46
N ARG A 20 -13.31 -12.00 0.39
CA ARG A 20 -13.32 -10.72 -0.31
C ARG A 20 -14.40 -9.74 0.16
N HIS A 21 -15.45 -10.23 0.82
CA HIS A 21 -16.62 -9.44 1.20
C HIS A 21 -16.72 -9.23 2.71
N LEU A 22 -15.61 -9.38 3.43
CA LEU A 22 -15.56 -9.18 4.87
C LEU A 22 -15.76 -7.69 5.19
N PRO A 23 -16.71 -7.32 6.06
CA PRO A 23 -16.97 -5.93 6.40
C PRO A 23 -15.76 -5.31 7.11
N GLY A 24 -15.09 -4.41 6.39
CA GLY A 24 -13.93 -3.66 6.90
C GLY A 24 -12.61 -4.43 6.84
N LEU A 25 -12.53 -5.59 6.18
CA LEU A 25 -11.30 -6.33 5.92
C LEU A 25 -11.18 -6.75 4.46
N PHE A 26 -9.98 -6.64 3.91
CA PHE A 26 -9.67 -7.01 2.53
C PHE A 26 -8.48 -7.96 2.49
N LEU A 27 -8.64 -9.12 1.86
CA LEU A 27 -7.53 -10.01 1.55
C LEU A 27 -6.63 -9.34 0.50
N ILE A 28 -5.38 -9.08 0.85
CA ILE A 28 -4.40 -8.42 -0.03
C ILE A 28 -3.48 -9.47 -0.67
N GLU A 29 -3.03 -10.45 0.11
CA GLU A 29 -2.01 -11.40 -0.32
C GLU A 29 -2.26 -12.79 0.26
N THR A 30 -1.91 -13.80 -0.54
CA THR A 30 -1.76 -15.18 -0.07
C THR A 30 -0.29 -15.56 -0.20
N VAL A 31 0.31 -16.06 0.88
CA VAL A 31 1.67 -16.60 0.87
C VAL A 31 1.58 -18.11 0.98
N ARG A 32 2.16 -18.82 0.02
CA ARG A 32 2.16 -20.29 -0.06
C ARG A 32 3.58 -20.79 -0.25
N ASN A 33 4.05 -21.67 0.63
CA ASN A 33 5.41 -22.23 0.58
C ASN A 33 6.54 -21.17 0.49
N GLY A 34 6.29 -19.96 0.98
CA GLY A 34 7.25 -18.84 0.91
C GLY A 34 7.09 -17.91 -0.31
N ASP A 35 6.30 -18.31 -1.30
CA ASP A 35 5.98 -17.48 -2.47
C ASP A 35 4.78 -16.57 -2.21
N ILE A 36 4.92 -15.30 -2.57
CA ILE A 36 3.85 -14.31 -2.47
C ILE A 36 3.01 -14.40 -3.74
N ILE A 37 1.71 -14.60 -3.57
CA ILE A 37 0.71 -14.58 -4.65
C ILE A 37 -0.06 -13.25 -4.53
N PRO A 38 0.40 -12.17 -5.21
CA PRO A 38 -0.16 -10.83 -5.07
C PRO A 38 -1.47 -10.61 -5.84
N VAL A 39 -1.90 -11.61 -6.62
CA VAL A 39 -3.15 -11.59 -7.38
C VAL A 39 -4.04 -12.71 -6.84
N VAL A 40 -4.81 -12.39 -5.80
CA VAL A 40 -5.85 -13.27 -5.30
C VAL A 40 -7.03 -13.27 -6.29
N SER A 41 -6.89 -14.07 -7.36
CA SER A 41 -7.98 -14.34 -8.29
C SER A 41 -9.16 -14.92 -7.48
N PRO A 42 -10.41 -14.57 -7.80
CA PRO A 42 -11.56 -15.16 -7.11
C PRO A 42 -11.55 -16.69 -7.13
N GLN A 43 -10.98 -17.27 -8.19
CA GLN A 43 -10.86 -18.72 -8.42
C GLN A 43 -9.65 -19.36 -7.74
N THR A 44 -8.79 -18.61 -7.06
CA THR A 44 -7.65 -19.20 -6.36
C THR A 44 -8.16 -20.08 -5.23
N VAL A 45 -7.76 -21.35 -5.24
CA VAL A 45 -8.13 -22.34 -4.21
C VAL A 45 -7.23 -22.19 -3.00
N ILE A 46 -7.84 -22.09 -1.82
CA ILE A 46 -7.16 -22.00 -0.52
C ILE A 46 -6.59 -23.37 -0.16
N GLN A 47 -5.33 -23.40 0.26
CA GLN A 47 -4.64 -24.64 0.65
C GLN A 47 -4.21 -24.56 2.12
N SER A 48 -4.18 -25.74 2.76
CA SER A 48 -3.60 -25.87 4.11
C SER A 48 -2.14 -25.41 4.10
N GLY A 49 -1.76 -24.61 5.09
CA GLY A 49 -0.45 -23.96 5.15
C GLY A 49 -0.40 -22.59 4.48
N ASP A 50 -1.45 -22.15 3.77
CA ASP A 50 -1.54 -20.79 3.25
C ASP A 50 -1.52 -19.77 4.38
N ARG A 51 -0.77 -18.70 4.19
CA ARG A 51 -0.80 -17.51 5.05
C ARG A 51 -1.53 -16.39 4.31
N LEU A 52 -2.70 -16.05 4.83
CA LEU A 52 -3.61 -15.05 4.28
C LEU A 52 -3.38 -13.70 4.98
N VAL A 53 -3.09 -12.66 4.20
CA VAL A 53 -2.79 -11.31 4.69
C VAL A 53 -3.98 -10.39 4.40
N PHE A 54 -4.54 -9.80 5.45
CA PHE A 54 -5.69 -8.91 5.36
C PHE A 54 -5.31 -7.48 5.78
N ALA A 55 -5.86 -6.45 5.11
CA ALA A 55 -5.85 -5.07 5.59
C ALA A 55 -7.26 -4.60 5.93
N GLY A 56 -7.37 -3.78 6.96
CA GLY A 56 -8.63 -3.22 7.42
C GLY A 56 -8.56 -2.68 8.84
N ALA A 57 -9.73 -2.37 9.41
CA ALA A 57 -9.82 -1.88 10.78
C ALA A 57 -9.49 -3.00 11.79
N VAL A 58 -8.76 -2.67 12.85
CA VAL A 58 -8.35 -3.63 13.90
C VAL A 58 -9.58 -4.29 14.55
N ASP A 59 -10.68 -3.54 14.67
CA ASP A 59 -11.94 -4.01 15.24
C ASP A 59 -12.61 -5.12 14.40
N SER A 60 -12.37 -5.13 13.08
CA SER A 60 -12.91 -6.14 12.16
C SER A 60 -12.19 -7.50 12.26
N VAL A 61 -11.02 -7.58 12.90
CA VAL A 61 -10.23 -8.83 13.06
C VAL A 61 -10.99 -9.89 13.89
N VAL A 62 -11.97 -9.46 14.69
CA VAL A 62 -12.82 -10.35 15.50
C VAL A 62 -13.60 -11.34 14.64
N GLU A 63 -14.02 -10.96 13.42
CA GLU A 63 -14.78 -11.84 12.53
C GLU A 63 -13.93 -12.98 11.98
N LEU A 64 -12.65 -12.72 11.65
CA LEU A 64 -11.73 -13.76 11.20
C LEU A 64 -11.44 -14.81 12.28
N ARG A 65 -11.50 -14.42 13.56
CA ARG A 65 -11.33 -15.38 14.68
C ARG A 65 -12.50 -16.34 14.86
N ARG A 66 -13.67 -16.05 14.27
CA ARG A 66 -14.84 -16.93 14.34
C ARG A 66 -14.76 -18.10 13.36
N ILE A 67 -13.85 -18.04 12.39
CA ILE A 67 -13.64 -19.09 11.39
C ILE A 67 -12.81 -20.23 12.01
N ARG A 68 -13.37 -21.44 12.07
CA ARG A 68 -12.69 -22.60 12.65
C ARG A 68 -11.48 -23.01 11.79
N GLY A 69 -10.34 -23.20 12.46
CA GLY A 69 -9.05 -23.55 11.84
C GLY A 69 -8.32 -22.39 11.14
N LEU A 70 -8.83 -21.16 11.24
CA LEU A 70 -8.11 -19.94 10.85
C LEU A 70 -7.40 -19.35 12.07
N ALA A 71 -6.11 -19.66 12.21
CA ALA A 71 -5.32 -19.20 13.35
C ALA A 71 -4.71 -17.82 13.09
N VAL A 72 -4.63 -17.00 14.15
CA VAL A 72 -3.70 -15.87 14.15
C VAL A 72 -2.31 -16.47 14.08
N ALA A 73 -1.54 -16.13 13.04
CA ALA A 73 -0.14 -16.52 12.98
C ALA A 73 0.58 -15.75 14.10
N SER A 74 0.81 -16.42 15.23
CA SER A 74 1.28 -15.81 16.49
C SER A 74 2.78 -15.49 16.51
N ASP A 75 3.50 -15.75 15.42
CA ASP A 75 4.86 -15.25 15.23
C ASP A 75 4.89 -14.23 14.12
N GLN A 76 5.37 -13.05 14.50
CA GLN A 76 5.55 -11.84 13.70
C GLN A 76 4.21 -11.06 13.59
N VAL A 77 4.03 -9.96 14.33
CA VAL A 77 4.58 -8.66 13.89
C VAL A 77 5.48 -8.87 12.68
N PHE A 78 4.88 -9.21 11.54
CA PHE A 78 5.56 -9.06 10.27
C PHE A 78 5.64 -7.56 10.13
N LYS A 79 6.65 -6.99 10.79
CA LYS A 79 7.36 -5.83 10.31
C LYS A 79 7.37 -6.02 8.80
N LEU A 80 6.72 -5.12 8.09
CA LEU A 80 6.67 -5.05 6.64
C LEU A 80 8.08 -4.73 6.06
N GLU A 81 9.14 -5.21 6.71
CA GLU A 81 10.54 -5.13 6.36
C GLU A 81 10.90 -6.12 5.24
N GLY A 82 9.95 -6.96 4.80
CA GLY A 82 10.04 -7.76 3.58
C GLY A 82 8.86 -7.50 2.64
N ARG A 83 9.00 -6.52 1.73
CA ARG A 83 8.20 -6.32 0.48
C ARG A 83 6.96 -5.40 0.46
N THR A 84 6.71 -4.57 1.48
CA THR A 84 5.93 -3.30 1.28
C THR A 84 6.67 -2.25 0.47
N HIS A 85 7.86 -2.57 -0.04
CA HIS A 85 8.76 -1.62 -0.68
C HIS A 85 8.52 -1.36 -2.17
N GLU A 86 7.50 -1.95 -2.79
CA GLU A 86 7.36 -1.84 -4.24
C GLU A 86 6.26 -0.91 -4.73
N ARG A 87 5.29 -0.50 -3.91
CA ARG A 87 4.28 0.47 -4.34
C ARG A 87 4.64 1.87 -3.84
N ARG A 88 4.53 2.87 -4.71
CA ARG A 88 4.90 4.26 -4.46
C ARG A 88 3.81 5.18 -4.96
N LEU A 89 3.76 6.37 -4.38
CA LEU A 89 2.89 7.43 -4.84
C LEU A 89 3.51 8.13 -6.04
N PHE A 90 2.68 8.41 -7.03
CA PHE A 90 3.04 9.15 -8.22
C PHE A 90 1.98 10.20 -8.51
N GLU A 91 2.41 11.36 -8.97
CA GLU A 91 1.56 12.32 -9.64
C GLU A 91 1.72 12.14 -11.14
N ALA A 92 0.62 12.05 -11.88
CA ALA A 92 0.65 11.90 -13.32
C ALA A 92 -0.39 12.79 -13.99
N VAL A 93 -0.01 13.44 -15.08
CA VAL A 93 -0.92 14.29 -15.86
C VAL A 93 -1.31 13.56 -17.14
N ILE A 94 -2.62 13.40 -17.38
CA ILE A 94 -3.12 12.68 -18.56
C ILE A 94 -2.83 13.46 -19.84
N SER A 95 -2.31 12.78 -20.87
CA SER A 95 -2.10 13.38 -22.19
C SER A 95 -3.35 13.35 -23.06
N ALA A 96 -3.40 14.24 -24.07
CA ALA A 96 -4.45 14.22 -25.08
C ALA A 96 -4.48 12.90 -25.87
N GLU A 97 -3.33 12.28 -26.09
CA GLU A 97 -3.17 11.00 -26.79
C GLU A 97 -3.43 9.78 -25.90
N SER A 98 -3.80 10.00 -24.63
CA SER A 98 -4.02 8.90 -23.70
C SER A 98 -5.24 8.08 -24.10
N PRO A 99 -5.14 6.74 -24.15
CA PRO A 99 -6.25 5.87 -24.54
C PRO A 99 -7.39 5.84 -23.52
N VAL A 100 -7.22 6.49 -22.36
CA VAL A 100 -8.25 6.62 -21.33
C VAL A 100 -8.98 7.96 -21.36
N THR A 101 -8.54 8.90 -22.19
CA THR A 101 -9.20 10.19 -22.36
C THR A 101 -10.61 9.99 -22.91
N GLY A 102 -11.61 10.61 -22.27
CA GLY A 102 -13.03 10.48 -22.62
C GLY A 102 -13.72 9.24 -22.06
N LEU A 103 -13.00 8.34 -21.38
CA LEU A 103 -13.58 7.19 -20.71
C LEU A 103 -13.73 7.46 -19.21
N ASN A 104 -14.72 6.83 -18.58
CA ASN A 104 -14.72 6.78 -17.13
C ASN A 104 -13.67 5.78 -16.59
N ILE A 105 -13.34 5.88 -15.30
CA ILE A 105 -12.29 5.06 -14.69
C ILE A 105 -12.60 3.56 -14.76
N ARG A 106 -13.87 3.16 -14.71
CA ARG A 106 -14.25 1.74 -14.83
C ARG A 106 -14.09 1.23 -16.26
N GLU A 107 -14.57 1.99 -17.24
CA GLU A 107 -14.49 1.66 -18.67
C GLU A 107 -13.06 1.60 -19.17
N SER A 108 -12.22 2.55 -18.76
CA SER A 108 -10.79 2.56 -19.09
C SER A 108 -10.03 1.37 -18.52
N ARG A 109 -10.62 0.63 -17.57
CA ARG A 109 -9.99 -0.43 -16.79
C ARG A 109 -8.64 0.03 -16.24
N PHE A 110 -8.58 1.27 -15.74
CA PHE A 110 -7.34 1.97 -15.39
C PHE A 110 -6.41 1.10 -14.52
N ARG A 111 -6.98 0.45 -13.50
CA ARG A 111 -6.23 -0.44 -12.59
C ARG A 111 -5.53 -1.60 -13.29
N HIS A 112 -6.16 -2.19 -14.30
CA HIS A 112 -5.59 -3.28 -15.06
C HIS A 112 -4.58 -2.78 -16.10
N ARG A 113 -4.92 -1.71 -16.83
CA ARG A 113 -4.05 -1.14 -17.87
C ARG A 113 -2.72 -0.64 -17.32
N TYR A 114 -2.76 0.07 -16.20
CA TYR A 114 -1.61 0.76 -15.63
C TYR A 114 -1.02 0.08 -14.40
N SER A 115 -1.64 -1.00 -13.90
CA SER A 115 -1.29 -1.63 -12.61
C SER A 115 -1.24 -0.62 -11.45
N ALA A 116 -2.07 0.42 -11.53
CA ALA A 116 -2.08 1.59 -10.66
C ALA A 116 -3.48 1.88 -10.11
N VAL A 117 -3.56 2.39 -8.89
CA VAL A 117 -4.82 2.77 -8.23
C VAL A 117 -4.90 4.29 -8.16
N ILE A 118 -6.01 4.87 -8.61
CA ILE A 118 -6.26 6.31 -8.51
C ILE A 118 -6.76 6.63 -7.09
N LEU A 119 -6.04 7.49 -6.38
CA LEU A 119 -6.38 7.97 -5.03
C LEU A 119 -7.16 9.29 -5.08
N SER A 120 -6.79 10.17 -6.01
CA SER A 120 -7.49 11.42 -6.25
C SER A 120 -7.26 11.94 -7.66
N ILE A 121 -8.18 12.78 -8.11
CA ILE A 121 -8.11 13.49 -9.39
C ILE A 121 -8.26 14.97 -9.10
N ALA A 122 -7.43 15.79 -9.72
CA ALA A 122 -7.58 17.22 -9.77
C ALA A 122 -7.70 17.69 -11.21
N ARG A 123 -8.59 18.65 -11.45
CA ARG A 123 -8.80 19.30 -12.73
C ARG A 123 -8.74 20.81 -12.52
N ASN A 124 -7.93 21.51 -13.30
CA ASN A 124 -7.75 22.96 -13.18
C ASN A 124 -7.39 23.40 -11.74
N GLY A 125 -6.57 22.60 -11.04
CA GLY A 125 -6.16 22.87 -9.66
C GLY A 125 -7.20 22.55 -8.59
N GLN A 126 -8.40 22.07 -8.95
CA GLN A 126 -9.44 21.68 -7.99
C GLN A 126 -9.59 20.16 -7.94
N ARG A 127 -9.65 19.61 -6.72
CA ARG A 127 -9.91 18.19 -6.51
C ARG A 127 -11.34 17.86 -6.93
N LEU A 128 -11.50 16.87 -7.80
CA LEU A 128 -12.80 16.34 -8.16
C LEU A 128 -13.35 15.52 -7.00
N THR A 129 -14.63 15.74 -6.67
CA THR A 129 -15.37 15.03 -5.62
C THR A 129 -16.43 14.11 -6.23
N GLY A 130 -16.80 13.06 -5.50
CA GLY A 130 -17.79 12.08 -5.94
C GLY A 130 -17.24 10.66 -6.08
N LYS A 131 -18.01 9.80 -6.75
CA LYS A 131 -17.64 8.41 -6.98
C LYS A 131 -16.51 8.34 -8.01
N ILE A 132 -15.29 8.11 -7.55
CA ILE A 132 -14.08 8.07 -8.38
C ILE A 132 -14.29 7.23 -9.66
N GLY A 133 -14.90 6.04 -9.54
CA GLY A 133 -15.14 5.16 -10.70
C GLY A 133 -15.96 5.75 -11.84
N ASP A 134 -16.84 6.72 -11.57
CA ASP A 134 -17.74 7.34 -12.55
C ASP A 134 -17.12 8.59 -13.21
N ILE A 135 -15.97 9.06 -12.72
CA ILE A 135 -15.32 10.26 -13.24
C ILE A 135 -14.79 9.97 -14.65
N MET A 136 -15.20 10.79 -15.62
CA MET A 136 -14.61 10.82 -16.96
C MET A 136 -13.25 11.50 -16.93
N LEU A 137 -12.24 10.76 -17.38
CA LEU A 137 -10.87 11.23 -17.47
C LEU A 137 -10.72 12.17 -18.67
N GLN A 138 -10.06 13.31 -18.45
CA GLN A 138 -9.79 14.31 -19.47
C GLN A 138 -8.29 14.58 -19.58
N ALA A 139 -7.87 15.03 -20.76
CA ALA A 139 -6.52 15.53 -20.96
C ALA A 139 -6.26 16.69 -19.99
N GLY A 140 -5.08 16.70 -19.37
CA GLY A 140 -4.73 17.69 -18.34
C GLY A 140 -5.21 17.35 -16.93
N ASP A 141 -5.97 16.26 -16.73
CA ASP A 141 -6.28 15.79 -15.37
C ASP A 141 -5.01 15.36 -14.65
N THR A 142 -4.84 15.83 -13.42
CA THR A 142 -3.77 15.43 -12.52
C THR A 142 -4.25 14.32 -11.62
N LEU A 143 -3.58 13.16 -11.70
CA LEU A 143 -3.89 11.96 -10.94
C LEU A 143 -2.87 11.76 -9.84
N LEU A 144 -3.35 11.53 -8.62
CA LEU A 144 -2.54 10.93 -7.56
C LEU A 144 -2.74 9.41 -7.61
N LEU A 145 -1.66 8.69 -7.89
CA LEU A 145 -1.66 7.26 -8.15
C LEU A 145 -0.82 6.52 -7.12
N GLU A 146 -1.29 5.35 -6.71
CA GLU A 146 -0.45 4.34 -6.08
C GLU A 146 -0.11 3.26 -7.11
N ALA A 147 1.17 3.07 -7.42
CA ALA A 147 1.62 2.14 -8.46
C ALA A 147 2.94 1.47 -8.09
N GLN A 148 3.32 0.41 -8.82
CA GLN A 148 4.60 -0.27 -8.61
C GLN A 148 5.80 0.66 -8.89
N LYS A 149 6.96 0.38 -8.29
CA LYS A 149 8.19 1.18 -8.36
C LYS A 149 8.66 1.44 -9.80
N GLY A 150 8.36 0.49 -10.70
CA GLY A 150 8.66 0.54 -12.13
C GLY A 150 7.67 1.34 -12.97
N PHE A 151 6.58 1.86 -12.39
CA PHE A 151 5.56 2.64 -13.10
C PHE A 151 6.16 3.82 -13.87
N LEU A 152 6.97 4.65 -13.17
CA LEU A 152 7.66 5.78 -13.80
C LEU A 152 8.55 5.33 -14.96
N PHE A 153 9.33 4.26 -14.79
CA PHE A 153 10.20 3.77 -15.87
C PHE A 153 9.40 3.25 -17.07
N LYS A 154 8.29 2.55 -16.82
CA LYS A 154 7.42 1.98 -17.85
C LYS A 154 6.69 3.06 -18.66
N PHE A 155 6.25 4.14 -18.01
CA PHE A 155 5.36 5.12 -18.64
C PHE A 155 6.01 6.49 -18.90
N ARG A 156 7.24 6.77 -18.44
CA ARG A 156 7.92 8.06 -18.70
C ARG A 156 8.08 8.41 -20.18
N ASN A 157 8.18 7.40 -21.04
CA ASN A 157 8.35 7.55 -22.49
C ASN A 157 7.04 7.24 -23.24
N SER A 158 5.95 6.94 -22.53
CA SER A 158 4.64 6.69 -23.15
C SER A 158 3.96 8.02 -23.49
N ARG A 159 3.06 8.01 -24.47
CA ARG A 159 2.21 9.17 -24.79
C ARG A 159 0.97 9.24 -23.91
N ASP A 160 0.81 8.32 -22.97
CA ASP A 160 -0.37 8.22 -22.11
C ASP A 160 -0.40 9.33 -21.05
N PHE A 161 0.76 9.86 -20.68
CA PHE A 161 0.93 10.89 -19.65
C PHE A 161 1.89 11.98 -20.14
N LEU A 162 1.54 13.24 -19.90
CA LEU A 162 2.41 14.40 -20.17
C LEU A 162 3.57 14.49 -19.19
N LEU A 163 3.29 14.12 -17.94
CA LEU A 163 4.24 14.16 -16.84
C LEU A 163 3.94 13.03 -15.87
N ILE A 164 5.00 12.45 -15.32
CA ILE A 164 4.92 11.54 -14.17
C ILE A 164 6.00 11.94 -13.19
N SER A 165 5.62 12.27 -11.96
CA SER A 165 6.52 12.56 -10.85
C SER A 165 6.30 11.55 -9.73
N ARG A 166 7.37 11.16 -9.05
CA ARG A 166 7.26 10.33 -7.84
C ARG A 166 7.09 11.24 -6.64
N LEU A 167 6.08 11.00 -5.82
CA LEU A 167 6.01 11.64 -4.51
C LEU A 167 6.95 10.88 -3.56
N GLU A 168 7.92 11.60 -3.02
CA GLU A 168 8.74 11.07 -1.93
C GLU A 168 7.90 11.08 -0.65
N ASN A 169 7.57 9.90 -0.15
CA ASN A 169 6.94 9.77 1.16
C ASN A 169 7.94 10.30 2.20
N SER A 170 7.60 11.40 2.87
CA SER A 170 8.36 11.95 4.01
C SER A 170 8.37 11.03 5.24
N SER A 171 7.71 9.88 5.18
CA SER A 171 7.61 8.91 6.26
C SER A 171 8.70 7.84 6.23
N ASN A 172 9.96 8.28 6.30
CA ASN A 172 11.05 7.41 6.74
C ASN A 172 12.04 8.22 7.60
N VAL A 173 11.52 8.91 8.61
CA VAL A 173 12.36 9.31 9.74
C VAL A 173 12.80 8.03 10.42
N ARG A 174 14.03 7.62 10.10
CA ARG A 174 14.73 6.49 10.70
C ARG A 174 14.95 6.78 12.18
N HIS A 175 13.95 6.50 13.01
CA HIS A 175 14.04 6.63 14.47
C HIS A 175 15.14 5.74 15.08
N ASN A 176 15.71 4.81 14.29
CA ASN A 176 16.82 3.95 14.71
C ASN A 176 18.17 4.69 14.92
N ARG A 177 18.26 5.99 14.61
CA ARG A 177 19.43 6.83 14.96
C ARG A 177 19.13 7.93 15.98
N ALA A 178 17.87 8.08 16.39
CA ALA A 178 17.47 9.03 17.42
C ALA A 178 18.29 8.90 18.72
N PRO A 179 18.61 7.71 19.26
CA PRO A 179 19.38 7.63 20.51
C PRO A 179 20.81 8.18 20.36
N ARG A 180 21.44 8.04 19.18
CA ARG A 180 22.79 8.59 18.93
C ARG A 180 22.77 10.11 18.87
N ALA A 181 21.76 10.68 18.21
CA ALA A 181 21.61 12.13 18.13
C ALA A 181 21.33 12.75 19.52
N ILE A 182 20.49 12.09 20.33
CA ILE A 182 20.20 12.51 21.71
C ILE A 182 21.48 12.43 22.56
N ALA A 183 22.27 11.35 22.44
CA ALA A 183 23.53 11.21 23.18
C ALA A 183 24.54 12.33 22.84
N ILE A 184 24.69 12.67 21.55
CA ILE A 184 25.56 13.78 21.12
C ILE A 184 25.04 15.13 21.67
N MET A 185 23.73 15.36 21.62
CA MET A 185 23.13 16.61 22.11
C MET A 185 23.35 16.77 23.62
N VAL A 186 23.11 15.71 24.42
CA VAL A 186 23.35 15.73 25.87
C VAL A 186 24.83 15.97 26.17
N LEU A 187 25.74 15.32 25.44
CA LEU A 187 27.18 15.52 25.59
C LEU A 187 27.58 16.98 25.30
N MET A 188 27.06 17.59 24.23
CA MET A 188 27.33 19.00 23.91
C MET A 188 26.84 19.94 25.01
N VAL A 189 25.64 19.72 25.55
CA VAL A 189 25.09 20.54 26.64
C VAL A 189 25.93 20.39 27.91
N MET A 190 26.36 19.18 28.25
CA MET A 190 27.23 18.93 29.40
C MET A 190 28.61 19.58 29.26
N LEU A 191 29.21 19.50 28.07
CA LEU A 191 30.48 20.18 27.79
C LEU A 191 30.36 21.70 27.89
N ARG A 192 29.27 22.26 27.36
CA ARG A 192 29.01 23.70 27.45
C ARG A 192 28.80 24.16 28.90
N ASN A 193 28.01 23.42 29.67
CA ASN A 193 27.76 23.75 31.07
C ASN A 193 29.04 23.66 31.94
N LYS A 194 29.92 22.69 31.64
CA LYS A 194 31.20 22.55 32.33
C LYS A 194 32.16 23.71 32.04
N HIS A 195 32.11 24.30 30.85
CA HIS A 195 32.95 25.44 30.49
C HIS A 195 32.49 26.76 31.15
N GLU A 196 31.19 26.91 31.44
CA GLU A 196 30.66 28.08 32.16
C GLU A 196 30.98 28.06 33.66
N THR A 197 31.16 26.87 34.26
CA THR A 197 31.48 26.73 35.69
C THR A 197 32.97 26.93 36.00
N THR A 198 33.88 26.67 35.05
CA THR A 198 35.33 26.89 35.24
C THR A 198 35.77 28.35 35.07
N SER A 199 34.95 29.22 34.47
CA SER A 199 35.26 30.65 34.30
C SER A 199 34.83 31.53 35.50
N ARG A 200 34.35 30.94 36.60
CA ARG A 200 33.91 31.66 37.82
C ARG A 200 34.77 31.41 39.05
N TYR A 201 35.98 30.88 38.87
CA TYR A 201 37.02 30.84 39.90
C TYR A 201 38.27 31.59 39.44
#